data_AF-A0A4Z0J4H4-F1
#
_entry.id   AF-A0A4Z0J4H4-F1
#
_cell.length_a   1.000
_cell.length_b   1.000
_cell.length_c   1.000
_cell.angle_alpha   90.00
_cell.angle_beta   90.00
_cell.angle_gamma   90.00
#
_symmetry.space_group_name_H-M   'P 1'
#
loop_
_entity.id
_entity.type
_entity.pdbx_description
1 polymer ?
#
loop_
_entity_poly.entity_id
_entity_poly.type
_entity_poly.pdbx_seq_one_letter_code
_entity_poly.pdbx_strand_id
1 'polypeptide(L)'
;MTTSIEADHTAEAVAESPETLRVPSVESRSRVHADDGEPISDEMASAAAVAAVVAIRQVATAYAAQQAEAAAESETRKGDLAGFRAPRRNVRRRLPQTWTQKLGR
;
A
#
# COMPACT_ATOMS: atom_id res chain seq x y z
N MET A 1 48.38 -35.16 -18.92
CA MET A 1 47.39 -34.91 -19.99
C MET A 1 46.29 -34.03 -19.41
N THR A 2 46.40 -32.75 -19.73
CA THR A 2 45.36 -31.70 -19.78
C THR A 2 44.20 -32.16 -20.69
N THR A 3 42.94 -31.71 -20.60
CA THR A 3 42.40 -30.33 -20.51
C THR A 3 40.92 -30.37 -20.10
N SER A 4 40.52 -29.27 -19.47
CA SER A 4 39.20 -28.63 -19.40
C SER A 4 38.19 -29.00 -20.49
N ILE A 5 36.92 -29.14 -20.08
CA ILE A 5 35.77 -28.98 -20.97
C ILE A 5 35.20 -27.60 -20.67
N GLU A 6 35.42 -26.67 -21.59
CA GLU A 6 34.91 -25.29 -21.57
C GLU A 6 34.01 -25.13 -22.80
N ALA A 7 32.80 -24.61 -22.56
CA ALA A 7 31.83 -24.03 -23.51
C ALA A 7 31.29 -24.97 -24.62
N ASP A 8 30.06 -24.84 -25.15
CA ASP A 8 29.29 -23.63 -25.39
C ASP A 8 27.82 -23.94 -25.74
N HIS A 9 26.94 -23.00 -25.39
CA HIS A 9 25.60 -22.68 -25.89
C HIS A 9 24.62 -23.76 -26.43
N THR A 10 23.46 -23.90 -25.76
CA THR A 10 22.15 -23.60 -26.37
C THR A 10 21.18 -23.04 -25.32
N ALA A 11 20.75 -21.80 -25.50
CA ALA A 11 19.58 -21.22 -24.85
C ALA A 11 18.31 -21.70 -25.57
N GLU A 12 17.27 -22.10 -24.82
CA GLU A 12 15.84 -22.32 -25.16
C GLU A 12 15.34 -23.53 -24.38
N ALA A 13 14.31 -23.52 -23.55
CA ALA A 13 13.33 -22.52 -23.19
C ALA A 13 12.97 -22.74 -21.72
N VAL A 14 12.69 -21.65 -20.99
CA VAL A 14 11.93 -21.71 -19.75
C VAL A 14 10.55 -22.25 -20.12
N ALA A 15 10.36 -23.57 -20.05
CA ALA A 15 9.05 -24.14 -19.97
C ALA A 15 8.55 -23.82 -18.56
N GLU A 16 7.83 -22.70 -18.44
CA GLU A 16 6.88 -22.46 -17.35
C GLU A 16 5.98 -23.70 -17.26
N SER A 17 6.40 -24.69 -16.48
CA SER A 17 5.46 -25.67 -15.98
C SER A 17 4.57 -24.90 -15.03
N PRO A 18 3.25 -24.80 -15.28
CA PRO A 18 2.37 -24.25 -14.27
C PRO A 18 2.56 -25.14 -13.05
N GLU A 19 3.09 -24.58 -11.96
CA GLU A 19 2.95 -25.20 -10.65
C GLU A 19 1.47 -25.50 -10.52
N THR A 20 1.14 -26.76 -10.71
CA THR A 20 -0.20 -27.27 -10.53
C THR A 20 -0.44 -27.06 -9.05
N LEU A 21 -1.13 -25.96 -8.73
CA LEU A 21 -1.59 -25.66 -7.39
C LEU A 21 -2.30 -26.91 -6.91
N ARG A 22 -1.61 -27.71 -6.09
CA ARG A 22 -2.19 -28.93 -5.51
C ARG A 22 -3.29 -28.44 -4.58
N VAL A 23 -4.51 -28.42 -5.09
CA VAL A 23 -5.70 -28.18 -4.29
C VAL A 23 -5.77 -29.35 -3.31
N PRO A 24 -5.67 -29.12 -1.99
CA PRO A 24 -5.82 -30.19 -1.01
C PRO A 24 -7.18 -30.88 -1.22
N SER A 25 -7.20 -32.21 -1.23
CA SER A 25 -8.43 -32.99 -1.31
C SER A 25 -9.42 -32.50 -0.25
N VAL A 26 -10.61 -32.12 -0.72
CA VAL A 26 -11.64 -31.45 0.08
C VAL A 26 -12.29 -32.43 1.07
N GLU A 27 -12.21 -33.74 0.79
CA GLU A 27 -12.85 -34.79 1.58
C GLU A 27 -12.39 -34.84 3.05
N SER A 28 -11.23 -34.29 3.40
CA SER A 28 -10.68 -34.33 4.76
C SER A 28 -11.01 -33.09 5.62
N ARG A 29 -11.78 -32.13 5.11
CA ARG A 29 -12.11 -30.89 5.85
C ARG A 29 -13.31 -31.10 6.77
N SER A 30 -13.25 -30.53 7.98
CA SER A 30 -14.38 -30.51 8.92
C SER A 30 -15.60 -29.87 8.25
N ARG A 31 -16.74 -30.59 8.22
CA ARG A 31 -17.99 -30.06 7.67
C ARG A 31 -18.51 -28.92 8.53
N VAL A 32 -18.81 -27.80 7.88
CA VAL A 32 -19.45 -26.64 8.52
C VAL A 32 -20.95 -26.86 8.50
N HIS A 33 -21.57 -26.67 9.66
CA HIS A 33 -23.01 -26.78 9.83
C HIS A 33 -23.58 -25.38 10.04
N ALA A 34 -24.80 -25.16 9.55
CA ALA A 34 -25.56 -23.96 9.84
C ALA A 34 -26.07 -23.99 11.29
N ASP A 35 -26.66 -22.88 11.75
CA ASP A 35 -27.13 -22.73 13.14
C ASP A 35 -28.28 -23.70 13.49
N ASP A 36 -28.99 -24.22 12.49
CA ASP A 36 -30.01 -25.26 12.61
C ASP A 36 -29.43 -26.68 12.71
N GLY A 37 -28.10 -26.82 12.57
CA GLY A 37 -27.37 -28.09 12.63
C GLY A 37 -27.30 -28.83 11.30
N GLU A 38 -27.92 -28.33 10.22
CA GLU A 38 -27.83 -28.93 8.90
C GLU A 38 -26.48 -28.60 8.23
N PRO A 39 -25.90 -29.50 7.42
CA PRO A 39 -24.67 -29.21 6.69
C PRO A 39 -24.91 -28.11 5.66
N ILE A 40 -23.98 -27.15 5.57
CA ILE A 40 -24.07 -26.08 4.57
C ILE A 40 -23.94 -26.66 3.16
N SER A 41 -24.79 -26.23 2.23
CA SER A 41 -24.72 -26.65 0.83
C SER A 41 -23.49 -26.06 0.13
N ASP A 42 -22.98 -26.77 -0.88
CA ASP A 42 -21.82 -26.30 -1.64
C ASP A 42 -22.07 -24.95 -2.34
N GLU A 43 -23.31 -24.67 -2.73
CA GLU A 43 -23.72 -23.39 -3.31
C GLU A 43 -23.61 -22.25 -2.27
N MET A 44 -24.11 -22.46 -1.05
CA MET A 44 -23.98 -21.49 0.03
C MET A 44 -22.53 -21.28 0.43
N ALA A 45 -21.74 -22.36 0.52
CA ALA A 45 -20.32 -22.29 0.80
C ALA A 45 -19.56 -21.50 -0.29
N SER A 46 -19.89 -21.73 -1.56
CA SER A 46 -19.31 -21.01 -2.69
C SER A 46 -19.69 -19.53 -2.69
N ALA A 47 -20.96 -19.20 -2.42
CA ALA A 47 -21.42 -17.82 -2.30
C ALA A 47 -20.73 -17.08 -1.15
N ALA A 48 -20.57 -17.74 0.00
CA ALA A 48 -19.84 -17.20 1.15
C ALA A 48 -18.36 -16.97 0.83
N ALA A 49 -17.71 -17.89 0.10
CA ALA A 49 -16.33 -17.72 -0.34
C ALA A 49 -16.16 -16.49 -1.26
N VAL A 50 -17.06 -16.31 -2.23
CA VAL A 50 -17.06 -15.13 -3.10
C VAL A 50 -17.28 -13.85 -2.29
N ALA A 51 -18.26 -13.85 -1.37
CA ALA A 51 -18.54 -12.72 -0.50
C ALA A 51 -17.32 -12.34 0.36
N ALA A 52 -16.61 -13.33 0.91
CA ALA A 52 -15.39 -13.10 1.68
C ALA A 52 -14.29 -12.45 0.84
N VAL A 53 -14.06 -12.91 -0.39
CA VAL A 53 -13.07 -12.31 -1.30
C VAL A 53 -13.43 -10.86 -1.62
N VAL A 54 -14.71 -10.57 -1.89
CA VAL A 54 -15.18 -9.21 -2.16
C VAL A 54 -14.98 -8.31 -0.95
N ALA A 55 -15.32 -8.79 0.26
CA ALA A 55 -15.13 -8.04 1.50
C ALA A 55 -13.65 -7.71 1.74
N ILE A 56 -12.75 -8.69 1.57
CA ILE A 56 -11.30 -8.47 1.69
C ILE A 56 -10.83 -7.41 0.68
N ARG A 57 -11.31 -7.47 -0.56
CA ARG A 57 -10.95 -6.50 -1.59
C ARG A 57 -11.45 -5.09 -1.24
N GLN A 58 -12.68 -4.97 -0.74
CA GLN A 58 -13.23 -3.69 -0.30
C GLN A 58 -12.43 -3.08 0.84
N VAL A 59 -12.06 -3.89 1.85
CA VAL A 59 -11.20 -3.44 2.95
C VAL A 59 -9.84 -2.99 2.44
N ALA A 60 -9.22 -3.74 1.52
CA ALA A 60 -7.94 -3.36 0.93
C ALA A 60 -8.04 -2.03 0.16
N THR A 61 -9.12 -1.81 -0.61
CA THR A 61 -9.33 -0.53 -1.31
C THR A 61 -9.56 0.64 -0.36
N ALA A 62 -10.34 0.44 0.71
CA ALA A 62 -10.57 1.47 1.72
C ALA A 62 -9.27 1.81 2.47
N TYR A 63 -8.48 0.80 2.81
CA TYR A 63 -7.17 0.99 3.45
C TYR A 63 -6.21 1.75 2.54
N ALA A 64 -6.16 1.42 1.25
CA ALA A 64 -5.33 2.14 0.28
C ALA A 64 -5.76 3.61 0.14
N ALA A 65 -7.07 3.89 0.11
CA ALA A 65 -7.60 5.25 0.11
C ALA A 65 -7.20 6.03 1.37
N GLN A 66 -7.35 5.40 2.55
CA GLN A 66 -6.96 6.01 3.83
C GLN A 66 -5.46 6.29 3.91
N GLN A 67 -4.62 5.42 3.36
CA GLN A 67 -3.17 5.66 3.28
C GLN A 67 -2.82 6.82 2.33
N ALA A 68 -3.56 6.98 1.23
CA ALA A 68 -3.38 8.11 0.33
C ALA A 68 -3.79 9.44 1.00
N GLU A 69 -4.89 9.45 1.76
CA GLU A 69 -5.31 10.61 2.55
C GLU A 69 -4.29 10.95 3.64
N ALA A 70 -3.82 9.97 4.40
CA ALA A 70 -2.79 10.17 5.43
C ALA A 70 -1.48 10.72 4.82
N ALA A 71 -1.10 10.24 3.63
CA ALA A 71 0.04 10.79 2.90
C ALA A 71 -0.20 12.25 2.49
N ALA A 72 -1.37 12.59 1.96
CA ALA A 72 -1.73 13.96 1.59
C ALA A 72 -1.76 14.92 2.81
N GLU A 73 -2.29 14.48 3.95
CA GLU A 73 -2.26 15.24 5.21
C GLU A 73 -0.82 15.48 5.70
N SER A 74 0.05 14.49 5.55
CA SER A 74 1.47 14.65 5.92
C SER A 74 2.20 15.66 5.03
N GLU A 75 1.85 15.73 3.74
CA GLU A 75 2.43 16.67 2.78
C GLU A 75 1.98 18.11 3.09
N THR A 76 0.69 18.32 3.37
CA THR A 76 0.17 19.64 3.75
C THR A 76 0.76 20.13 5.06
N ARG A 77 0.83 19.26 6.09
CA ARG A 77 1.45 19.61 7.39
C ARG A 77 2.94 19.96 7.27
N LYS A 78 3.67 19.30 6.37
CA LYS A 78 5.08 19.64 6.08
C LYS A 78 5.21 21.02 5.44
N GLY A 79 4.27 21.41 4.57
CA GLY A 79 4.20 22.75 3.97
C GLY A 79 3.98 23.86 5.00
N ASP A 80 3.08 23.65 5.96
CA ASP A 80 2.80 24.62 7.03
C ASP A 80 4.02 24.87 7.92
N LEU A 81 4.77 23.81 8.25
CA LEU A 81 6.03 23.90 8.97
C LEU A 81 7.14 24.55 8.15
N ALA A 82 7.15 24.36 6.83
CA ALA A 82 8.13 24.99 5.94
C ALA A 82 7.97 26.53 5.93
N GLY A 83 6.75 27.05 5.94
CA GLY A 83 6.50 28.49 6.07
C GLY A 83 6.84 29.07 7.45
N PHE A 84 6.67 28.28 8.52
CA PHE A 84 6.96 28.70 9.90
C PHE A 84 8.45 28.61 10.26
N ARG A 85 9.16 27.61 9.72
CA ARG A 85 10.62 27.40 9.91
C ARG A 85 11.48 28.05 8.84
N ALA A 86 10.91 28.50 7.73
CA ALA A 86 11.61 29.37 6.80
C ALA A 86 12.18 30.55 7.61
N PRO A 87 13.47 30.90 7.45
CA PRO A 87 14.03 32.07 8.09
C PRO A 87 13.13 33.25 7.76
N ARG A 88 12.38 33.75 8.77
CA ARG A 88 11.51 34.91 8.60
C ARG A 88 12.42 36.04 8.18
N ARG A 89 12.45 36.33 6.88
CA ARG A 89 13.21 37.42 6.26
C ARG A 89 12.54 38.77 6.59
N ASN A 90 12.18 38.95 7.86
CA ASN A 90 11.82 40.21 8.50
C ASN A 90 12.93 40.59 9.51
N VAL A 91 14.18 40.26 9.19
CA VAL A 91 15.33 40.81 9.90
C VAL A 91 15.51 42.24 9.39
N ARG A 92 14.71 43.16 9.94
CA ARG A 92 14.90 44.62 9.85
C ARG A 92 15.14 45.10 8.42
N ARG A 93 14.06 45.28 7.63
CA ARG A 93 14.12 46.29 6.57
C ARG A 93 14.53 47.59 7.27
N ARG A 94 15.76 48.05 7.00
CA ARG A 94 16.23 49.34 7.51
C ARG A 94 15.20 50.37 7.07
N LEU A 95 14.65 51.09 8.03
CA LEU A 95 13.81 52.25 7.71
C LEU A 95 14.64 53.16 6.81
N PRO A 96 14.04 53.76 5.76
CA PRO A 96 14.73 54.76 4.96
C PRO A 96 15.34 55.83 5.88
N GLN A 97 16.52 56.34 5.54
CA GLN A 97 17.25 57.34 6.33
C GLN A 97 16.41 58.59 6.67
N THR A 98 15.36 58.86 5.89
CA THR A 98 14.43 59.99 6.06
C THR A 98 13.34 59.75 7.11
N TRP A 99 13.23 58.54 7.68
CA TRP A 99 12.20 58.22 8.66
C TRP A 99 12.45 58.95 10.00
N THR A 100 11.79 60.09 10.19
CA THR A 100 11.82 60.85 11.43
C THR A 100 10.46 60.76 12.11
N GLN A 101 10.36 59.96 13.17
CA GLN A 101 9.17 59.91 14.03
C GLN A 101 9.24 61.08 15.01
N LYS A 102 8.53 62.19 14.73
CA LYS A 102 8.35 63.25 15.72
C LYS A 102 7.33 62.78 16.76
N LEU A 103 7.82 62.27 17.88
CA LEU A 103 7.02 62.10 19.08
C LEU A 103 6.74 63.51 19.64
N GLY A 104 5.55 64.03 19.31
CA GLY A 104 5.02 65.26 19.90
C GLY A 104 4.80 65.06 21.40
N ARG A 105 5.24 66.06 22.18
CA ARG A 105 5.05 66.13 23.64
C ARG A 105 3.62 66.54 23.96
#